data_AF-A0A661XGC3-F1
#
_entry.id   AF-A0A661XGC3-F1
#
_cell.length_a   1.000
_cell.length_b   1.000
_cell.length_c   1.000
_cell.angle_alpha   90.00
_cell.angle_beta   90.00
_cell.angle_gamma   90.00
#
_symmetry.space_group_name_H-M   'P 1'
#
loop_
_entity.id
_entity.type
_entity.pdbx_description
1 polymer ?
#
loop_
_entity_poly.entity_id
_entity_poly.type
_entity_poly.pdbx_seq_one_letter_code
_entity_poly.pdbx_strand_id
1 'polypeptide(L)'
;MKLFFKVSHEVCKGRKENESVNNKDDEENRNNFFHFQNYSIIFGKMKRIFVEEKHKFLKIAILENGILEDIIIEEEGKEFKTGNIYKAKVEKILDSINACFLTCKGERFFMQLKERDEVKKGDILLIEVIKEKGEEKAPVVTTNISIPGRYLVYMPLSKRGGISRKITDRNERIRLREIISSIHNKEGTFIIRTEAKGKGKNELKREMKYLYKIWNEIRKEEKRKGMGLIYALNNPFLILAREKLDETVIEIKCNNKDIYKKILYYVKLMCPYLKKKVKLEKEKNLFKKYGLDEEIRKISSKIVSLPLGSYIVIEKTEALTSIDVNSGSVIEGDRKEVILKINKEAAKEIMRQIRLRNIGGIIIIDFIEMKDKKEKEEIYRILKEESEKDKAKIEILPVTKLGLVEMTRQYIGKDILRIISTKCPYCNGNGFILKKGI
;
A
#
# COMPACT_ATOMS: atom_id res chain seq x y z
N MET A 1 -0.65 -23.88 -14.70
CA MET A 1 -1.27 -23.18 -13.55
C MET A 1 -0.69 -23.60 -12.19
N LYS A 2 0.53 -24.17 -12.13
CA LYS A 2 1.25 -24.54 -10.89
C LYS A 2 1.94 -23.35 -10.18
N LEU A 3 1.81 -22.13 -10.69
CA LEU A 3 2.65 -20.95 -10.34
C LEU A 3 2.21 -20.17 -9.09
N PHE A 4 1.25 -20.68 -8.32
CA PHE A 4 0.77 -20.08 -7.07
C PHE A 4 1.04 -20.94 -5.83
N PHE A 5 1.76 -22.06 -5.97
CA PHE A 5 2.10 -22.97 -4.87
C PHE A 5 3.61 -23.11 -4.73
N LYS A 6 4.07 -22.95 -3.48
CA LYS A 6 5.44 -22.97 -2.93
C LYS A 6 6.54 -23.64 -3.75
N VAL A 7 7.74 -23.03 -3.73
CA VAL A 7 9.04 -23.73 -3.61
C VAL A 7 9.95 -22.94 -2.65
N SER A 8 10.70 -23.65 -1.81
CA SER A 8 11.66 -23.13 -0.83
C SER A 8 12.98 -23.93 -0.93
N HIS A 9 14.11 -23.25 -0.69
CA HIS A 9 15.48 -23.72 -0.35
C HIS A 9 16.48 -24.06 -1.48
N GLU A 10 17.59 -23.30 -1.58
CA GLU A 10 18.98 -23.71 -1.24
C GLU A 10 19.99 -22.53 -1.36
N VAL A 11 21.24 -22.73 -0.89
CA VAL A 11 22.16 -21.79 -0.20
C VAL A 11 23.51 -21.53 -0.94
N CYS A 12 24.11 -20.34 -0.71
CA CYS A 12 25.53 -19.90 -0.88
C CYS A 12 26.13 -19.79 -2.33
N LYS A 13 27.15 -18.98 -2.70
CA LYS A 13 28.27 -18.22 -2.06
C LYS A 13 28.51 -16.86 -2.77
N GLY A 14 29.20 -15.94 -2.09
CA GLY A 14 29.40 -14.53 -2.49
C GLY A 14 30.65 -14.17 -3.30
N ARG A 15 30.79 -12.87 -3.58
CA ARG A 15 32.05 -12.14 -3.89
C ARG A 15 31.84 -10.63 -3.76
N LYS A 16 32.86 -9.94 -3.24
CA LYS A 16 32.97 -8.48 -3.02
C LYS A 16 33.42 -7.79 -4.31
N GLU A 17 33.00 -6.56 -4.53
CA GLU A 17 33.76 -5.56 -5.30
C GLU A 17 33.31 -4.13 -4.96
N ASN A 18 34.29 -3.22 -4.94
CA ASN A 18 34.22 -1.84 -4.43
C ASN A 18 33.62 -0.88 -5.48
N GLU A 19 32.87 0.14 -5.04
CA GLU A 19 32.48 1.30 -5.85
C GLU A 19 32.92 2.60 -5.15
N SER A 20 33.65 3.45 -5.88
CA SER A 20 33.98 4.83 -5.56
C SER A 20 32.94 5.78 -6.16
N VAL A 21 32.40 6.70 -5.37
CA VAL A 21 31.30 7.63 -5.72
C VAL A 21 31.87 9.00 -6.14
N ASN A 22 31.35 9.58 -7.23
CA ASN A 22 31.67 10.93 -7.68
C ASN A 22 30.41 11.84 -7.63
N ASN A 23 30.57 13.02 -7.02
CA ASN A 23 29.51 14.01 -6.72
C ASN A 23 29.24 15.00 -7.88
N LYS A 24 28.66 14.57 -9.00
CA LYS A 24 28.24 15.49 -10.09
C LYS A 24 26.76 15.43 -10.49
N ASP A 25 25.96 14.56 -9.87
CA ASP A 25 24.58 14.27 -10.29
C ASP A 25 23.50 15.22 -9.70
N ASP A 26 23.88 16.17 -8.85
CA ASP A 26 22.93 17.00 -8.09
C ASP A 26 22.42 18.26 -8.84
N GLU A 27 23.16 18.76 -9.84
CA GLU A 27 22.75 19.94 -10.62
C GLU A 27 21.84 19.58 -11.80
N GLU A 28 22.07 18.44 -12.46
CA GLU A 28 21.27 17.98 -13.61
C GLU A 28 19.84 17.57 -13.19
N ASN A 29 19.68 17.06 -11.97
CA ASN A 29 18.39 16.65 -11.41
C ASN A 29 17.44 17.83 -11.13
N ARG A 30 17.96 19.03 -10.85
CA ARG A 30 17.13 20.23 -10.59
C ARG A 30 16.48 20.78 -11.86
N ASN A 31 17.19 20.74 -12.98
CA ASN A 31 16.68 21.25 -14.27
C ASN A 31 15.62 20.33 -14.87
N ASN A 32 15.70 19.02 -14.64
CA ASN A 32 14.66 18.08 -15.08
C ASN A 32 13.33 18.28 -14.34
N PHE A 33 13.35 18.62 -13.04
CA PHE A 33 12.13 18.76 -12.23
C PHE A 33 11.20 19.88 -12.72
N PHE A 34 11.75 21.03 -13.12
CA PHE A 34 10.96 22.14 -13.65
C PHE A 34 10.43 21.88 -15.07
N HIS A 35 11.15 21.10 -15.88
CA HIS A 35 10.72 20.79 -17.24
C HIS A 35 9.50 19.82 -17.28
N PHE A 36 9.32 18.96 -16.27
CA PHE A 36 8.20 18.02 -16.18
C PHE A 36 6.87 18.66 -15.70
N GLN A 37 6.90 19.74 -14.92
CA GLN A 37 5.67 20.42 -14.47
C GLN A 37 4.90 21.04 -15.65
N ASN A 38 5.61 21.64 -16.62
CA ASN A 38 4.97 22.28 -17.77
C ASN A 38 4.37 21.28 -18.78
N TYR A 39 4.90 20.05 -18.87
CA TYR A 39 4.33 19.00 -19.73
C TYR A 39 3.04 18.37 -19.17
N SER A 40 2.80 18.49 -17.87
CA SER A 40 1.64 17.90 -17.18
C SER A 40 0.31 18.57 -17.53
N ILE A 41 0.34 19.79 -18.10
CA ILE A 41 -0.87 20.57 -18.44
C ILE A 41 -1.45 20.13 -19.80
N ILE A 42 -0.63 19.59 -20.71
CA ILE A 42 -1.01 19.31 -22.10
C ILE A 42 -1.33 17.82 -22.33
N PHE A 43 -0.66 16.92 -21.63
CA PHE A 43 -0.93 15.48 -21.69
C PHE A 43 -1.61 15.06 -20.39
N GLY A 44 -2.86 14.59 -20.47
CA GLY A 44 -3.57 14.05 -19.30
C GLY A 44 -2.71 13.04 -18.53
N LYS A 45 -2.91 12.97 -17.20
CA LYS A 45 -2.13 12.14 -16.26
C LYS A 45 -1.69 10.82 -16.87
N MET A 46 -0.39 10.56 -16.95
CA MET A 46 0.18 9.32 -17.50
C MET A 46 0.85 8.51 -16.41
N LYS A 47 0.40 7.28 -16.20
CA LYS A 47 0.95 6.36 -15.20
C LYS A 47 1.88 5.32 -15.84
N ARG A 48 3.06 5.13 -15.24
CA ARG A 48 3.99 4.02 -15.55
C ARG A 48 4.21 3.18 -14.31
N ILE A 49 4.18 1.86 -14.46
CA ILE A 49 4.30 0.92 -13.35
C ILE A 49 5.52 0.04 -13.56
N PHE A 50 6.35 -0.07 -12.54
CA PHE A 50 7.57 -0.87 -12.55
C PHE A 50 7.48 -1.94 -11.47
N VAL A 51 7.76 -3.19 -11.83
CA VAL A 51 7.74 -4.34 -10.92
C VAL A 51 9.07 -5.06 -11.00
N GLU A 52 9.89 -4.93 -9.95
CA GLU A 52 11.20 -5.56 -9.86
C GLU A 52 11.18 -6.65 -8.79
N GLU A 53 11.57 -7.86 -9.16
CA GLU A 53 11.94 -8.91 -8.22
C GLU A 53 13.46 -9.10 -8.27
N LYS A 54 14.14 -8.82 -7.16
CA LYS A 54 15.60 -8.87 -7.07
C LYS A 54 16.03 -9.10 -5.61
N HIS A 55 17.00 -9.99 -5.38
CA HIS A 55 17.58 -10.28 -4.05
C HIS A 55 16.54 -10.54 -2.95
N LYS A 56 15.50 -11.35 -3.23
CA LYS A 56 14.38 -11.62 -2.32
C LYS A 56 13.49 -10.42 -2.00
N PHE A 57 13.65 -9.30 -2.70
CA PHE A 57 12.74 -8.18 -2.63
C PHE A 57 11.84 -8.13 -3.85
N LEU A 58 10.55 -7.92 -3.61
CA LEU A 58 9.60 -7.49 -4.62
C LEU A 58 9.33 -6.00 -4.42
N LYS A 59 9.74 -5.18 -5.38
CA LYS A 59 9.49 -3.74 -5.42
C LYS A 59 8.49 -3.41 -6.51
N ILE A 60 7.53 -2.55 -6.20
CA ILE A 60 6.57 -2.02 -7.16
C ILE A 60 6.52 -0.51 -7.02
N ALA A 61 6.73 0.21 -8.13
CA ALA A 61 6.68 1.67 -8.15
C ALA A 61 5.66 2.14 -9.18
N ILE A 62 4.92 3.21 -8.84
CA ILE A 62 4.02 3.91 -9.76
C ILE A 62 4.55 5.33 -9.94
N LEU A 63 4.90 5.66 -11.18
CA LEU A 63 5.18 7.02 -11.58
C LEU A 63 3.93 7.63 -12.21
N GLU A 64 3.53 8.80 -11.77
CA GLU A 64 2.54 9.66 -12.44
C GLU A 64 3.26 10.90 -12.96
N ASN A 65 3.25 11.12 -14.28
CA ASN A 65 3.97 12.22 -14.93
C ASN A 65 5.47 12.29 -14.56
N GLY A 66 6.10 11.13 -14.32
CA GLY A 66 7.51 11.02 -13.93
C GLY A 66 7.78 11.12 -12.42
N ILE A 67 6.79 11.50 -11.62
CA ILE A 67 6.90 11.63 -10.17
C ILE A 67 6.46 10.32 -9.50
N LEU A 68 7.23 9.85 -8.52
CA LEU A 68 6.90 8.64 -7.75
C LEU A 68 5.70 8.89 -6.84
N GLU A 69 4.55 8.29 -7.15
CA GLU A 69 3.30 8.48 -6.40
C GLU A 69 2.98 7.34 -5.44
N ASP A 70 3.50 6.15 -5.72
CA ASP A 70 3.26 4.98 -4.89
C ASP A 70 4.45 4.01 -4.97
N ILE A 71 4.77 3.39 -3.84
CA ILE A 71 5.80 2.37 -3.77
C ILE A 71 5.44 1.28 -2.77
N ILE A 72 5.66 0.04 -3.17
CA ILE A 72 5.51 -1.14 -2.32
C ILE A 72 6.83 -1.91 -2.35
N ILE A 73 7.36 -2.22 -1.19
CA ILE A 73 8.55 -3.05 -1.03
C ILE A 73 8.20 -4.20 -0.08
N GLU A 74 8.40 -5.43 -0.52
CA GLU A 74 8.24 -6.61 0.31
C GLU A 74 9.51 -7.47 0.26
N GLU A 75 9.94 -7.95 1.43
CA GLU A 75 11.02 -8.92 1.57
C GLU A 75 10.42 -10.33 1.69
N GLU A 76 10.96 -11.28 0.93
CA GLU A 76 10.56 -12.68 0.96
C GLU A 76 10.64 -13.25 2.38
N GLY A 77 9.57 -13.89 2.84
CA GLY A 77 9.44 -14.43 4.19
C GLY A 77 9.06 -13.41 5.27
N LYS A 78 9.02 -12.11 4.96
CA LYS A 78 8.49 -11.05 5.84
C LYS A 78 7.27 -10.34 5.25
N GLU A 79 6.59 -10.99 4.30
CA GLU A 79 5.43 -10.43 3.60
C GLU A 79 4.27 -10.19 4.56
N PHE A 80 3.38 -9.25 4.20
CA PHE A 80 2.12 -9.08 4.91
C PHE A 80 1.26 -10.33 4.77
N LYS A 81 0.79 -10.84 5.89
CA LYS A 81 -0.12 -11.98 5.94
C LYS A 81 -1.58 -11.57 5.85
N THR A 82 -1.90 -10.28 5.97
CA THR A 82 -3.29 -9.80 5.91
C THR A 82 -3.94 -10.20 4.58
N GLY A 83 -5.11 -10.85 4.67
CA GLY A 83 -5.87 -11.43 3.57
C GLY A 83 -5.39 -12.82 3.12
N ASN A 84 -4.28 -13.33 3.66
CA ASN A 84 -3.87 -14.71 3.39
C ASN A 84 -4.84 -15.68 4.06
N ILE A 85 -5.07 -16.79 3.37
CA ILE A 85 -5.96 -17.85 3.80
C ILE A 85 -5.12 -19.08 4.16
N TYR A 86 -5.33 -19.59 5.38
CA TYR A 86 -4.64 -20.75 5.92
C TYR A 86 -5.63 -21.85 6.25
N LYS A 87 -5.15 -23.09 6.18
CA LYS A 87 -5.78 -24.25 6.81
C LYS A 87 -5.05 -24.52 8.11
N ALA A 88 -5.71 -24.24 9.23
CA ALA A 88 -5.11 -24.23 10.57
C ALA A 88 -5.92 -25.09 11.54
N LYS A 89 -5.24 -25.62 12.56
CA LYS A 89 -5.85 -26.47 13.59
C LYS A 89 -6.12 -25.67 14.85
N VAL A 90 -7.29 -25.84 15.45
CA VAL A 90 -7.62 -25.25 16.75
C VAL A 90 -6.76 -25.91 17.83
N GLU A 91 -5.90 -25.13 18.46
CA GLU A 91 -4.96 -25.57 19.50
C GLU A 91 -5.58 -25.45 20.89
N LYS A 92 -6.21 -24.31 21.17
CA LYS A 92 -6.77 -23.97 22.49
C LYS A 92 -8.01 -23.10 22.35
N ILE A 93 -9.02 -23.35 23.17
CA ILE A 93 -10.22 -22.52 23.30
C ILE A 93 -10.13 -21.78 24.64
N LEU A 94 -10.59 -20.53 24.66
CA LEU A 94 -10.62 -19.63 25.80
C LEU A 94 -12.05 -19.14 25.99
N ASP A 95 -12.81 -19.86 26.82
CA ASP A 95 -14.24 -19.57 27.03
C ASP A 95 -14.47 -18.20 27.68
N SER A 96 -13.58 -17.78 28.60
CA SER A 96 -13.65 -16.51 29.32
C SER A 96 -13.69 -15.27 28.43
N ILE A 97 -13.09 -15.34 27.23
CA ILE A 97 -13.07 -14.25 26.26
C ILE A 97 -13.72 -14.64 24.93
N ASN A 98 -14.43 -15.77 24.91
CA ASN A 98 -15.05 -16.37 23.74
C ASN A 98 -14.12 -16.36 22.50
N ALA A 99 -12.94 -16.96 22.63
CA ALA A 99 -11.92 -16.94 21.58
C ALA A 99 -11.18 -18.28 21.47
N CYS A 100 -10.45 -18.48 20.37
CA CYS A 100 -9.55 -19.63 20.25
C CYS A 100 -8.22 -19.26 19.59
N PHE A 101 -7.19 -20.05 19.90
CA PHE A 101 -5.92 -20.04 19.21
C PHE A 101 -5.87 -21.17 18.20
N LEU A 102 -5.43 -20.85 16.99
CA LEU A 102 -5.17 -21.82 15.93
C LEU A 102 -3.69 -21.86 15.61
N THR A 103 -3.21 -23.01 15.13
CA THR A 103 -1.82 -23.17 14.70
C THR A 103 -1.71 -23.78 13.30
N CYS A 104 -0.68 -23.37 12.57
CA CYS A 104 -0.30 -23.94 11.29
C CYS A 104 1.22 -23.89 11.12
N LYS A 105 1.89 -25.05 11.09
CA LYS A 105 3.34 -25.17 10.84
C LYS A 105 4.20 -24.22 11.69
N GLY A 106 3.90 -24.12 12.99
CA GLY A 106 4.62 -23.26 13.94
C GLY A 106 4.09 -21.83 14.04
N GLU A 107 3.24 -21.39 13.11
CA GLU A 107 2.55 -20.10 13.22
C GLU A 107 1.33 -20.22 14.15
N ARG A 108 1.06 -19.18 14.95
CA ARG A 108 -0.10 -19.09 15.85
C ARG A 108 -1.02 -17.94 15.41
N PHE A 109 -2.32 -18.17 15.51
CA PHE A 109 -3.38 -17.24 15.11
C PHE A 109 -4.41 -17.10 16.22
N PHE A 110 -5.01 -15.92 16.33
CA PHE A 110 -6.06 -15.62 17.30
C PHE A 110 -7.39 -15.39 16.59
N MET A 111 -8.44 -16.09 16.99
CA MET A 111 -9.79 -15.92 16.45
C MET A 111 -10.78 -15.59 17.56
N GLN A 112 -11.49 -14.48 17.41
CA GLN A 112 -12.65 -14.18 18.25
C GLN A 112 -13.83 -15.03 17.77
N LEU A 113 -14.43 -15.79 18.68
CA LEU A 113 -15.64 -16.57 18.40
C LEU A 113 -16.88 -15.69 18.59
N LYS A 114 -17.90 -15.99 17.80
CA LYS A 114 -19.27 -15.49 17.97
C LYS A 114 -20.06 -16.49 18.79
N GLU A 115 -21.15 -16.04 19.42
CA GLU A 115 -22.03 -16.90 20.25
C GLU A 115 -22.53 -18.17 19.54
N ARG A 116 -22.56 -18.18 18.21
CA ARG A 116 -23.04 -19.30 17.39
C ARG A 116 -21.92 -20.16 16.80
N ASP A 117 -20.66 -19.85 17.11
CA ASP A 117 -19.52 -20.60 16.56
C ASP A 117 -19.31 -21.87 17.40
N GLU A 118 -19.69 -23.02 16.85
CA GLU A 118 -19.39 -24.33 17.45
C GLU A 118 -17.99 -24.79 17.01
N VAL A 119 -17.00 -24.59 17.88
CA VAL A 119 -15.59 -24.94 17.62
C VAL A 119 -15.07 -25.85 18.72
N LYS A 120 -14.38 -26.93 18.34
CA LYS A 120 -13.74 -27.89 19.26
C LYS A 120 -12.23 -27.87 19.11
N LYS A 121 -11.53 -28.22 20.19
CA LYS A 121 -10.09 -28.43 20.15
C LYS A 121 -9.77 -29.53 19.14
N GLY A 122 -8.86 -29.22 18.22
CA GLY A 122 -8.44 -30.13 17.16
C GLY A 122 -9.15 -29.95 15.82
N ASP A 123 -10.21 -29.14 15.75
CA ASP A 123 -10.88 -28.80 14.50
C ASP A 123 -9.91 -28.17 13.51
N ILE A 124 -10.09 -28.49 12.23
CA ILE A 124 -9.30 -27.90 11.14
C ILE A 124 -10.19 -26.90 10.42
N LEU A 125 -9.81 -25.63 10.49
CA LEU A 125 -10.58 -24.52 9.95
C LEU A 125 -9.81 -23.83 8.81
N LEU A 126 -10.57 -23.38 7.81
CA LEU A 126 -10.09 -22.43 6.81
C LEU A 126 -10.26 -21.02 7.39
N ILE A 127 -9.14 -20.31 7.55
CA ILE A 127 -9.10 -19.00 8.20
C ILE A 127 -8.44 -17.95 7.30
N GLU A 128 -8.94 -16.73 7.32
CA GLU A 128 -8.34 -15.55 6.69
C GLU A 128 -7.76 -14.63 7.76
N VAL A 129 -6.54 -14.13 7.55
CA VAL A 129 -5.92 -13.12 8.42
C VAL A 129 -6.54 -11.75 8.15
N ILE A 130 -7.20 -11.15 9.14
CA ILE A 130 -7.84 -9.83 8.99
C ILE A 130 -6.99 -8.69 9.53
N LYS A 131 -6.08 -8.98 10.47
CA LYS A 131 -5.23 -7.96 11.09
C LYS A 131 -3.96 -8.57 11.66
N GLU A 132 -2.81 -8.04 11.28
CA GLU A 132 -1.55 -8.29 11.99
C GLU A 132 -1.44 -7.39 13.23
N LYS A 133 -0.84 -7.92 14.30
CA LYS A 133 -0.66 -7.20 15.57
C LYS A 133 0.82 -7.20 15.98
N GLY A 134 1.69 -6.60 15.16
CA GLY A 134 3.13 -6.52 15.47
C GLY A 134 3.81 -7.91 15.52
N GLU A 135 5.09 -7.93 15.89
CA GLU A 135 5.89 -9.18 15.89
C GLU A 135 5.58 -10.10 17.07
N GLU A 136 5.13 -9.55 18.21
CA GLU A 136 4.90 -10.31 19.44
C GLU A 136 3.49 -10.90 19.60
N LYS A 137 2.49 -10.40 18.86
CA LYS A 137 1.10 -10.86 19.01
C LYS A 137 0.63 -11.66 17.80
N ALA A 138 -0.09 -12.74 18.07
CA ALA A 138 -0.70 -13.57 17.05
C ALA A 138 -1.63 -12.73 16.14
N PRO A 139 -1.55 -12.89 14.80
CA PRO A 139 -2.49 -12.25 13.88
C PRO A 139 -3.93 -12.64 14.18
N VAL A 140 -4.84 -11.69 14.01
CA VAL A 140 -6.28 -11.91 14.17
C VAL A 140 -6.84 -12.50 12.88
N VAL A 141 -7.67 -13.53 13.01
CA VAL A 141 -8.23 -14.28 11.88
C VAL A 141 -9.74 -14.42 11.96
N THR A 142 -10.36 -14.79 10.83
CA THR A 142 -11.78 -15.11 10.73
C THR A 142 -12.02 -16.32 9.82
N THR A 143 -13.10 -17.06 10.05
CA THR A 143 -13.59 -18.10 9.12
C THR A 143 -14.45 -17.53 7.99
N ASN A 144 -14.84 -16.24 8.06
CA ASN A 144 -15.63 -15.60 7.02
C ASN A 144 -14.73 -15.10 5.89
N ILE A 145 -14.31 -16.04 5.04
CA ILE A 145 -13.38 -15.79 3.93
C ILE A 145 -13.92 -14.75 2.96
N SER A 146 -13.07 -13.81 2.59
CA SER A 146 -13.30 -12.76 1.60
C SER A 146 -12.26 -12.84 0.47
N ILE A 147 -12.69 -12.61 -0.77
CA ILE A 147 -11.81 -12.52 -1.93
C ILE A 147 -12.04 -11.16 -2.58
N PRO A 148 -11.17 -10.18 -2.33
CA PRO A 148 -11.38 -8.84 -2.85
C PRO A 148 -10.99 -8.76 -4.33
N GLY A 149 -11.93 -8.28 -5.15
CA GLY A 149 -11.68 -7.70 -6.47
C GLY A 149 -11.55 -6.18 -6.39
N ARG A 150 -11.46 -5.55 -7.56
CA ARG A 150 -11.51 -4.10 -7.76
C ARG A 150 -12.91 -3.54 -7.53
N TYR A 151 -13.96 -4.16 -8.09
CA TYR A 151 -15.34 -3.67 -7.99
C TYR A 151 -16.16 -4.45 -6.98
N LEU A 152 -15.83 -5.72 -6.78
CA LEU A 152 -16.59 -6.68 -5.97
C LEU A 152 -15.69 -7.35 -4.94
N VAL A 153 -16.20 -7.59 -3.73
CA VAL A 153 -15.59 -8.54 -2.78
C VAL A 153 -16.49 -9.75 -2.72
N TYR A 154 -15.95 -10.92 -3.08
CA TYR A 154 -16.69 -12.17 -3.01
C TYR A 154 -16.60 -12.75 -1.59
N MET A 155 -17.76 -13.06 -1.01
CA MET A 155 -17.92 -13.63 0.32
C MET A 155 -18.55 -15.03 0.18
N PRO A 156 -17.75 -16.07 -0.18
CA PRO A 156 -18.28 -17.39 -0.51
C PRO A 156 -19.05 -18.08 0.63
N LEU A 157 -18.69 -17.78 1.89
CA LEU A 157 -19.28 -18.42 3.07
C LEU A 157 -20.32 -17.52 3.78
N SER A 158 -20.58 -16.32 3.25
CA SER A 158 -21.53 -15.38 3.83
C SER A 158 -22.86 -15.40 3.08
N LYS A 159 -23.97 -15.43 3.83
CA LYS A 159 -25.32 -15.16 3.30
C LYS A 159 -25.64 -13.66 3.22
N ARG A 160 -24.75 -12.79 3.70
CA ARG A 160 -24.93 -11.34 3.74
C ARG A 160 -23.94 -10.66 2.81
N GLY A 161 -24.46 -10.09 1.73
CA GLY A 161 -23.77 -9.17 0.84
C GLY A 161 -24.06 -7.70 1.19
N GLY A 162 -23.61 -6.77 0.35
CA GLY A 162 -23.89 -5.36 0.57
C GLY A 162 -23.37 -4.44 -0.52
N ILE A 163 -23.60 -3.14 -0.34
CA ILE A 163 -23.06 -2.08 -1.19
C ILE A 163 -22.33 -1.09 -0.29
N SER A 164 -21.14 -0.67 -0.70
CA SER A 164 -20.30 0.33 -0.02
C SER A 164 -21.13 1.51 0.48
N ARG A 165 -20.90 1.93 1.72
CA ARG A 165 -21.57 3.11 2.31
C ARG A 165 -21.18 4.41 1.61
N LYS A 166 -20.03 4.44 0.92
CA LYS A 166 -19.56 5.59 0.13
C LYS A 166 -20.36 5.81 -1.16
N ILE A 167 -21.16 4.83 -1.61
CA ILE A 167 -22.11 5.02 -2.72
C ILE A 167 -23.41 5.54 -2.12
N THR A 168 -23.59 6.86 -2.09
CA THR A 168 -24.77 7.51 -1.50
C THR A 168 -25.95 7.56 -2.47
N ASP A 169 -25.69 7.63 -3.78
CA ASP A 169 -26.73 7.72 -4.80
C ASP A 169 -27.65 6.48 -4.81
N ARG A 170 -28.94 6.70 -4.61
CA ARG A 170 -29.95 5.64 -4.47
C ARG A 170 -30.17 4.89 -5.77
N ASN A 171 -30.20 5.61 -6.90
CA ASN A 171 -30.44 5.01 -8.21
C ASN A 171 -29.30 4.07 -8.60
N GLU A 172 -28.06 4.52 -8.39
CA GLU A 172 -26.88 3.69 -8.62
C GLU A 172 -26.84 2.44 -7.73
N ARG A 173 -27.24 2.56 -6.45
CA ARG A 173 -27.34 1.39 -5.55
C ARG A 173 -28.35 0.36 -6.06
N ILE A 174 -29.50 0.81 -6.58
CA ILE A 174 -30.52 -0.07 -7.16
C ILE A 174 -29.96 -0.75 -8.41
N ARG A 175 -29.43 0.03 -9.36
CA ARG A 175 -28.84 -0.47 -10.60
C ARG A 175 -27.76 -1.53 -10.36
N LEU A 176 -26.80 -1.24 -9.48
CA LEU A 176 -25.72 -2.17 -9.16
C LEU A 176 -26.24 -3.45 -8.51
N ARG A 177 -27.25 -3.36 -7.62
CA ARG A 177 -27.88 -4.53 -7.02
C ARG A 177 -28.53 -5.41 -8.07
N GLU A 178 -29.33 -4.83 -8.97
CA GLU A 178 -30.00 -5.57 -10.05
C GLU A 178 -29.00 -6.25 -10.98
N ILE A 179 -27.94 -5.54 -11.37
CA ILE A 179 -26.88 -6.13 -12.20
C ILE A 179 -26.30 -7.36 -11.52
N ILE A 180 -25.86 -7.25 -10.26
CA ILE A 180 -25.26 -8.36 -9.53
C ILE A 180 -26.24 -9.50 -9.35
N SER A 181 -27.49 -9.24 -8.96
CA SER A 181 -28.54 -10.27 -8.87
C SER A 181 -28.77 -10.99 -10.20
N SER A 182 -28.67 -10.30 -11.34
CA SER A 182 -28.88 -10.89 -12.66
C SER A 182 -27.74 -11.78 -13.17
N ILE A 183 -26.54 -11.68 -12.57
CA ILE A 183 -25.36 -12.46 -12.99
C ILE A 183 -24.86 -13.43 -11.93
N HIS A 184 -25.25 -13.23 -10.67
CA HIS A 184 -24.88 -14.08 -9.54
C HIS A 184 -25.62 -15.41 -9.60
N ASN A 185 -24.89 -16.53 -9.58
CA ASN A 185 -25.47 -17.86 -9.75
C ASN A 185 -24.74 -18.95 -8.94
N LYS A 186 -24.01 -18.56 -7.89
CA LYS A 186 -23.27 -19.45 -6.99
C LYS A 186 -23.62 -19.17 -5.55
N GLU A 187 -23.23 -20.07 -4.65
CA GLU A 187 -23.32 -19.83 -3.21
C GLU A 187 -22.50 -18.60 -2.79
N GLY A 188 -22.80 -18.10 -1.59
CA GLY A 188 -22.17 -16.90 -1.07
C GLY A 188 -22.78 -15.61 -1.63
N THR A 189 -22.13 -14.50 -1.31
CA THR A 189 -22.63 -13.16 -1.61
C THR A 189 -21.51 -12.23 -2.04
N PHE A 190 -21.87 -11.02 -2.47
CA PHE A 190 -20.92 -9.99 -2.88
C PHE A 190 -21.09 -8.71 -2.08
N ILE A 191 -19.98 -8.03 -1.82
CA ILE A 191 -19.95 -6.63 -1.40
C ILE A 191 -19.53 -5.79 -2.61
N ILE A 192 -20.40 -4.88 -3.03
CA ILE A 192 -20.15 -3.96 -4.14
C ILE A 192 -19.34 -2.77 -3.63
N ARG A 193 -18.14 -2.56 -4.18
CA ARG A 193 -17.20 -1.52 -3.78
C ARG A 193 -17.50 -0.19 -4.47
N THR A 194 -16.92 0.90 -3.97
CA THR A 194 -17.11 2.26 -4.49
C THR A 194 -16.68 2.38 -5.96
N GLU A 195 -15.62 1.67 -6.34
CA GLU A 195 -15.06 1.64 -7.69
C GLU A 195 -15.99 1.00 -8.73
N ALA A 196 -17.05 0.32 -8.28
CA ALA A 196 -18.08 -0.23 -9.16
C ALA A 196 -19.01 0.84 -9.73
N LYS A 197 -18.99 2.08 -9.21
CA LYS A 197 -19.86 3.17 -9.67
C LYS A 197 -19.71 3.39 -11.18
N GLY A 198 -20.84 3.45 -11.88
CA GLY A 198 -20.91 3.63 -13.33
C GLY A 198 -20.49 2.40 -14.15
N LYS A 199 -20.03 1.32 -13.52
CA LYS A 199 -19.56 0.13 -14.25
C LYS A 199 -20.71 -0.69 -14.83
N GLY A 200 -20.48 -1.21 -16.03
CA GLY A 200 -21.47 -1.98 -16.78
C GLY A 200 -21.52 -3.46 -16.37
N LYS A 201 -22.61 -4.15 -16.75
CA LYS A 201 -22.83 -5.58 -16.48
C LYS A 201 -21.66 -6.47 -16.94
N ASN A 202 -21.07 -6.18 -18.09
CA ASN A 202 -19.97 -6.98 -18.66
C ASN A 202 -18.66 -6.87 -17.87
N GLU A 203 -18.35 -5.71 -17.30
CA GLU A 203 -17.16 -5.54 -16.43
C GLU A 203 -17.34 -6.31 -15.12
N LEU A 204 -18.49 -6.11 -14.45
CA LEU A 204 -18.80 -6.79 -13.19
C LEU A 204 -18.87 -8.32 -13.36
N LYS A 205 -19.43 -8.81 -14.48
CA LYS A 205 -19.48 -10.25 -14.80
C LYS A 205 -18.09 -10.85 -15.03
N ARG A 206 -17.16 -10.12 -15.65
CA ARG A 206 -15.77 -10.59 -15.84
C ARG A 206 -15.07 -10.74 -14.49
N GLU A 207 -15.20 -9.75 -13.62
CA GLU A 207 -14.61 -9.81 -12.28
C GLU A 207 -15.24 -10.93 -11.43
N MET A 208 -16.56 -11.05 -11.43
CA MET A 208 -17.25 -12.11 -10.71
C MET A 208 -16.73 -13.50 -11.10
N LYS A 209 -16.60 -13.77 -12.40
CA LYS A 209 -16.01 -15.03 -12.90
C LYS A 209 -14.57 -15.24 -12.43
N TYR A 210 -13.77 -14.17 -12.37
CA TYR A 210 -12.41 -14.23 -11.85
C TYR A 210 -12.38 -14.60 -10.36
N LEU A 211 -13.23 -13.96 -9.54
CA LEU A 211 -13.33 -14.23 -8.10
C LEU A 211 -13.80 -15.66 -7.81
N TYR A 212 -14.78 -16.17 -8.58
CA TYR A 212 -15.17 -17.59 -8.49
C TYR A 212 -14.03 -18.53 -8.84
N LYS A 213 -13.23 -18.21 -9.84
CA LYS A 213 -12.08 -19.04 -10.20
C LYS A 213 -11.07 -19.11 -9.07
N ILE A 214 -10.76 -17.98 -8.42
CA ILE A 214 -9.89 -17.96 -7.23
C ILE A 214 -10.47 -18.86 -6.13
N TRP A 215 -11.77 -18.72 -5.83
CA TRP A 215 -12.42 -19.53 -4.81
C TRP A 215 -12.36 -21.04 -5.11
N ASN A 216 -12.59 -21.42 -6.36
CA ASN A 216 -12.50 -22.82 -6.77
C ASN A 216 -11.09 -23.38 -6.58
N GLU A 217 -10.05 -22.58 -6.81
CA GLU A 217 -8.67 -23.00 -6.53
C GLU A 217 -8.40 -23.11 -5.03
N ILE A 218 -8.86 -22.15 -4.22
CA ILE A 218 -8.79 -22.23 -2.74
C ILE A 218 -9.44 -23.53 -2.24
N ARG A 219 -10.64 -23.86 -2.72
CA ARG A 219 -11.37 -25.09 -2.34
C ARG A 219 -10.67 -26.36 -2.81
N LYS A 220 -10.00 -26.36 -3.95
CA LYS A 220 -9.20 -27.52 -4.42
C LYS A 220 -8.00 -27.77 -3.51
N GLU A 221 -7.33 -26.71 -3.10
CA GLU A 221 -6.15 -26.79 -2.23
C GLU A 221 -6.52 -27.13 -0.79
N GLU A 222 -7.63 -26.59 -0.29
CA GLU A 222 -8.18 -26.95 1.02
C GLU A 222 -8.43 -28.46 1.13
N LYS A 223 -8.88 -29.11 0.04
CA LYS A 223 -9.10 -30.56 -0.01
C LYS A 223 -7.82 -31.39 0.00
N ARG A 224 -6.65 -30.81 -0.28
CA ARG A 224 -5.39 -31.55 -0.22
C ARG A 224 -5.02 -31.91 1.22
N LYS A 225 -4.26 -33.00 1.37
CA LYS A 225 -3.69 -33.42 2.66
C LYS A 225 -2.66 -32.40 3.14
N GLY A 226 -2.65 -32.18 4.45
CA GLY A 226 -1.73 -31.25 5.12
C GLY A 226 -2.36 -29.93 5.55
N MET A 227 -1.63 -29.20 6.38
CA MET A 227 -1.93 -27.85 6.84
C MET A 227 -0.95 -26.86 6.19
N GLY A 228 -1.39 -25.62 5.97
CA GLY A 228 -0.53 -24.59 5.39
C GLY A 228 -1.27 -23.35 4.93
N LEU A 229 -0.49 -22.42 4.39
CA LEU A 229 -0.98 -21.36 3.52
C LEU A 229 -1.68 -22.00 2.31
N ILE A 230 -2.96 -21.71 2.14
CA ILE A 230 -3.81 -22.17 1.03
C ILE A 230 -3.84 -21.14 -0.08
N TYR A 231 -3.97 -19.87 0.28
CA TYR A 231 -3.97 -18.78 -0.68
C TYR A 231 -3.28 -17.56 -0.10
N ALA A 232 -2.36 -17.04 -0.90
CA ALA A 232 -1.60 -15.85 -0.59
C ALA A 232 -2.26 -14.67 -1.33
N LEU A 233 -2.96 -13.81 -0.61
CA LEU A 233 -3.50 -12.57 -1.19
C LEU A 233 -2.37 -11.56 -1.47
N ASN A 234 -1.24 -11.73 -0.79
CA ASN A 234 -0.02 -10.94 -0.84
C ASN A 234 0.77 -11.02 -2.16
N ASN A 235 0.12 -11.19 -3.31
CA ASN A 235 0.76 -10.72 -4.53
C ASN A 235 0.58 -9.18 -4.53
N PRO A 236 1.62 -8.40 -4.22
CA PRO A 236 1.49 -6.96 -4.03
C PRO A 236 1.12 -6.28 -5.33
N PHE A 237 1.48 -6.90 -6.47
CA PHE A 237 1.00 -6.48 -7.77
C PHE A 237 -0.51 -6.62 -7.88
N LEU A 238 -1.14 -7.69 -7.39
CA LEU A 238 -2.61 -7.81 -7.46
C LEU A 238 -3.31 -6.79 -6.55
N ILE A 239 -2.75 -6.46 -5.39
CA ILE A 239 -3.27 -5.39 -4.52
C ILE A 239 -3.20 -4.05 -5.26
N LEU A 240 -2.02 -3.70 -5.76
CA LEU A 240 -1.81 -2.47 -6.53
C LEU A 240 -2.64 -2.45 -7.82
N ALA A 241 -2.77 -3.57 -8.50
CA ALA A 241 -3.47 -3.66 -9.77
C ALA A 241 -4.98 -3.54 -9.65
N ARG A 242 -5.54 -3.86 -8.48
CA ARG A 242 -6.95 -3.60 -8.16
C ARG A 242 -7.21 -2.10 -8.02
N GLU A 243 -6.27 -1.36 -7.44
CA GLU A 243 -6.45 0.04 -7.07
C GLU A 243 -6.01 1.01 -8.17
N LYS A 244 -4.88 0.73 -8.83
CA LYS A 244 -4.12 1.73 -9.60
C LYS A 244 -4.07 1.48 -11.10
N LEU A 245 -4.54 0.32 -11.58
CA LEU A 245 -4.67 0.09 -13.02
C LEU A 245 -5.93 0.75 -13.56
N ASP A 246 -5.77 1.72 -14.43
CA ASP A 246 -6.86 2.37 -15.15
C ASP A 246 -6.37 2.73 -16.57
N GLU A 247 -7.17 3.52 -17.30
CA GLU A 247 -6.88 3.92 -18.67
C GLU A 247 -5.65 4.85 -18.77
N THR A 248 -5.30 5.54 -17.68
CA THR A 248 -4.13 6.43 -17.59
C THR A 248 -2.80 5.66 -17.56
N VAL A 249 -2.84 4.36 -17.29
CA VAL A 249 -1.64 3.52 -17.33
C VAL A 249 -1.19 3.35 -18.77
N ILE A 250 -0.03 3.91 -19.10
CA ILE A 250 0.57 3.84 -20.44
C ILE A 250 1.58 2.70 -20.57
N GLU A 251 2.18 2.24 -19.48
CA GLU A 251 3.20 1.19 -19.49
C GLU A 251 3.27 0.43 -18.17
N ILE A 252 3.45 -0.89 -18.24
CA ILE A 252 3.76 -1.77 -17.11
C ILE A 252 5.01 -2.58 -17.46
N LYS A 253 6.10 -2.40 -16.72
CA LYS A 253 7.36 -3.13 -16.90
C LYS A 253 7.63 -4.06 -15.75
N CYS A 254 8.18 -5.23 -16.05
CA CYS A 254 8.65 -6.16 -15.04
C CYS A 254 9.91 -6.89 -15.49
N ASN A 255 10.77 -7.30 -14.55
CA ASN A 255 12.05 -7.96 -14.85
C ASN A 255 12.00 -9.50 -14.72
N ASN A 256 10.89 -10.07 -14.22
CA ASN A 256 10.73 -11.50 -13.98
C ASN A 256 9.65 -12.13 -14.88
N LYS A 257 9.97 -13.26 -15.52
CA LYS A 257 9.08 -13.99 -16.45
C LYS A 257 7.80 -14.51 -15.78
N ASP A 258 7.87 -14.97 -14.55
CA ASP A 258 6.72 -15.52 -13.83
C ASP A 258 5.82 -14.43 -13.30
N ILE A 259 6.40 -13.31 -12.83
CA ILE A 259 5.65 -12.08 -12.55
C ILE A 259 4.96 -11.57 -13.82
N TYR A 260 5.67 -11.49 -14.95
CA TYR A 260 5.09 -11.07 -16.23
C TYR A 260 3.86 -11.90 -16.62
N LYS A 261 3.95 -13.23 -16.51
CA LYS A 261 2.81 -14.13 -16.79
C LYS A 261 1.63 -13.84 -15.85
N LYS A 262 1.89 -13.61 -14.56
CA LYS A 262 0.87 -13.27 -13.55
C LYS A 262 0.19 -11.94 -13.87
N ILE A 263 0.97 -10.90 -14.18
CA ILE A 263 0.48 -9.58 -14.60
C ILE A 263 -0.38 -9.69 -15.86
N LEU A 264 0.15 -10.32 -16.91
CA LEU A 264 -0.57 -10.50 -18.17
C LEU A 264 -1.88 -11.26 -17.99
N TYR A 265 -1.89 -12.29 -17.14
CA TYR A 265 -3.10 -13.04 -16.87
C TYR A 265 -4.16 -12.14 -16.22
N TYR A 266 -3.80 -11.40 -15.18
CA TYR A 266 -4.72 -10.45 -14.53
C TYR A 266 -5.23 -9.39 -15.53
N VAL A 267 -4.31 -8.76 -16.26
CA VAL A 267 -4.63 -7.72 -17.25
C VAL A 267 -5.55 -8.24 -18.35
N LYS A 268 -5.32 -9.44 -18.89
CA LYS A 268 -6.20 -10.05 -19.91
C LYS A 268 -7.63 -10.25 -19.42
N LEU A 269 -7.82 -10.55 -18.14
CA LEU A 269 -9.14 -10.76 -17.57
C LEU A 269 -9.82 -9.43 -17.20
N MET A 270 -9.08 -8.56 -16.52
CA MET A 270 -9.64 -7.38 -15.84
C MET A 270 -9.57 -6.11 -16.70
N CYS A 271 -8.45 -5.89 -17.37
CA CYS A 271 -8.17 -4.66 -18.13
C CYS A 271 -7.57 -4.99 -19.52
N PRO A 272 -8.33 -5.65 -20.43
CA PRO A 272 -7.75 -6.16 -21.68
C PRO A 272 -7.04 -5.10 -22.54
N TYR A 273 -7.49 -3.84 -22.44
CA TYR A 273 -6.89 -2.68 -23.10
C TYR A 273 -5.42 -2.42 -22.68
N LEU A 274 -5.00 -2.86 -21.49
CA LEU A 274 -3.61 -2.74 -21.03
C LEU A 274 -2.71 -3.88 -21.51
N LYS A 275 -3.25 -4.94 -22.15
CA LYS A 275 -2.48 -6.14 -22.52
C LYS A 275 -1.20 -5.82 -23.31
N LYS A 276 -1.29 -4.91 -24.29
CA LYS A 276 -0.15 -4.50 -25.13
C LYS A 276 0.85 -3.61 -24.39
N LYS A 277 0.46 -3.03 -23.25
CA LYS A 277 1.28 -2.13 -22.43
C LYS A 277 2.13 -2.88 -21.39
N VAL A 278 1.89 -4.18 -21.19
CA VAL A 278 2.69 -5.03 -20.30
C VAL A 278 3.93 -5.55 -21.04
N LYS A 279 5.12 -5.19 -20.56
CA LYS A 279 6.41 -5.57 -21.15
C LYS A 279 7.27 -6.30 -20.13
N LEU A 280 7.92 -7.36 -20.59
CA LEU A 280 9.02 -8.00 -19.87
C LEU A 280 10.32 -7.30 -20.27
N GLU A 281 11.00 -6.73 -19.30
CA GLU A 281 12.30 -6.10 -19.46
C GLU A 281 13.40 -7.17 -19.35
N LYS A 282 14.43 -7.08 -20.21
CA LYS A 282 15.57 -8.00 -20.17
C LYS A 282 16.57 -7.64 -19.06
N GLU A 283 16.69 -6.34 -18.78
CA GLU A 283 17.52 -5.82 -17.69
C GLU A 283 16.96 -6.28 -16.33
N LYS A 284 17.84 -6.84 -15.49
CA LYS A 284 17.45 -7.32 -14.15
C LYS A 284 17.31 -6.16 -13.17
N ASN A 285 18.10 -5.09 -13.36
CA ASN A 285 18.12 -3.88 -12.53
C ASN A 285 17.14 -2.83 -13.06
N LEU A 286 15.85 -3.17 -13.04
CA LEU A 286 14.79 -2.31 -13.56
C LEU A 286 14.74 -0.98 -12.80
N PHE A 287 14.86 -0.99 -11.47
CA PHE A 287 14.77 0.24 -10.67
C PHE A 287 15.95 1.17 -10.92
N LYS A 288 17.18 0.64 -10.95
CA LYS A 288 18.39 1.40 -11.30
C LYS A 288 18.27 2.04 -12.68
N LYS A 289 17.83 1.28 -13.70
CA LYS A 289 17.66 1.76 -15.09
C LYS A 289 16.71 2.95 -15.21
N TYR A 290 15.72 3.05 -14.33
CA TYR A 290 14.69 4.10 -14.36
C TYR A 290 14.84 5.14 -13.25
N GLY A 291 15.99 5.20 -12.56
CA GLY A 291 16.25 6.16 -11.49
C GLY A 291 15.42 5.95 -10.20
N LEU A 292 14.71 4.83 -10.08
CA LEU A 292 13.81 4.57 -8.95
C LEU A 292 14.57 4.26 -7.65
N ASP A 293 15.80 3.74 -7.73
CA ASP A 293 16.63 3.52 -6.54
C ASP A 293 17.02 4.85 -5.86
N GLU A 294 17.18 5.93 -6.62
CA GLU A 294 17.42 7.28 -6.08
C GLU A 294 16.18 7.83 -5.38
N GLU A 295 15.01 7.64 -5.98
CA GLU A 295 13.74 8.03 -5.36
C GLU A 295 13.50 7.29 -4.04
N ILE A 296 13.84 6.00 -3.96
CA ILE A 296 13.81 5.24 -2.70
C ILE A 296 14.76 5.86 -1.67
N ARG A 297 15.98 6.25 -2.06
CA ARG A 297 16.91 6.93 -1.17
C ARG A 297 16.35 8.26 -0.67
N LYS A 298 15.71 9.05 -1.54
CA LYS A 298 15.03 10.30 -1.15
C LYS A 298 13.90 10.06 -0.13
N ILE A 299 13.12 9.00 -0.31
CA ILE A 299 12.08 8.60 0.67
C ILE A 299 12.71 8.27 2.04
N SER A 300 13.91 7.71 2.06
CA SER A 300 14.60 7.41 3.33
C SER A 300 15.19 8.64 4.03
N SER A 301 15.33 9.76 3.32
CA SER A 301 15.89 11.00 3.88
C SER A 301 14.94 11.62 4.91
N LYS A 302 15.52 12.14 6.01
CA LYS A 302 14.79 12.99 6.96
C LYS A 302 14.34 14.31 6.33
N ILE A 303 15.14 14.86 5.43
CA ILE A 303 14.88 16.14 4.76
C ILE A 303 14.32 15.88 3.36
N VAL A 304 13.21 16.51 3.02
CA VAL A 304 12.61 16.47 1.68
C VAL A 304 12.56 17.88 1.12
N SER A 305 13.29 18.10 0.03
CA SER A 305 13.32 19.39 -0.65
C SER A 305 11.98 19.68 -1.33
N LEU A 306 11.58 20.94 -1.27
CA LEU A 306 10.42 21.51 -1.94
C LEU A 306 10.89 22.56 -2.97
N PRO A 307 9.98 23.03 -3.85
CA PRO A 307 10.26 24.18 -4.71
C PRO A 307 10.72 25.42 -3.91
N LEU A 308 11.35 26.37 -4.60
CA LEU A 308 11.85 27.63 -4.01
C LEU A 308 12.93 27.43 -2.91
N GLY A 309 13.57 26.27 -2.84
CA GLY A 309 14.60 25.98 -1.83
C GLY A 309 14.06 25.74 -0.42
N SER A 310 12.74 25.71 -0.27
CA SER A 310 12.07 25.27 0.96
C SER A 310 12.24 23.76 1.15
N TYR A 311 11.96 23.25 2.35
CA TYR A 311 12.06 21.82 2.64
C TYR A 311 11.21 21.43 3.85
N ILE A 312 10.87 20.15 3.95
CA ILE A 312 10.25 19.57 5.14
C ILE A 312 11.20 18.61 5.83
N VAL A 313 11.08 18.52 7.15
CA VAL A 313 11.86 17.62 8.01
C VAL A 313 10.90 16.64 8.67
N ILE A 314 11.08 15.34 8.45
CA ILE A 314 10.19 14.29 8.97
C ILE A 314 10.93 13.49 10.05
N GLU A 315 10.44 13.56 11.28
CA GLU A 315 11.01 12.85 12.43
C GLU A 315 10.02 11.91 13.08
N LYS A 316 10.46 10.67 13.30
CA LYS A 316 9.68 9.65 13.98
C LYS A 316 10.17 9.48 15.41
N THR A 317 9.29 9.71 16.36
CA THR A 317 9.52 9.41 17.78
C THR A 317 8.89 8.06 18.14
N GLU A 318 8.92 7.70 19.43
CA GLU A 318 8.24 6.50 19.93
C GLU A 318 6.72 6.59 19.80
N ALA A 319 6.14 7.75 20.14
CA ALA A 319 4.69 7.92 20.23
C ALA A 319 4.05 8.54 18.97
N LEU A 320 4.78 9.43 18.29
CA LEU A 320 4.25 10.22 17.18
C LEU A 320 5.30 10.55 16.12
N THR A 321 4.84 11.01 14.96
CA THR A 321 5.70 11.57 13.91
C THR A 321 5.54 13.09 13.88
N SER A 322 6.64 13.83 13.95
CA SER A 322 6.69 15.28 13.79
C SER A 322 7.18 15.63 12.39
N ILE A 323 6.55 16.63 11.77
CA ILE A 323 6.91 17.13 10.45
C ILE A 323 7.01 18.65 10.51
N ASP A 324 8.19 19.19 10.20
CA ASP A 324 8.47 20.63 10.27
C ASP A 324 8.67 21.22 8.86
N VAL A 325 8.12 22.41 8.60
CA VAL A 325 8.17 23.09 7.28
C VAL A 325 9.08 24.30 7.35
N ASN A 326 10.12 24.31 6.51
CA ASN A 326 11.13 25.35 6.48
C ASN A 326 11.13 26.12 5.15
N SER A 327 11.25 27.45 5.21
CA SER A 327 11.27 28.30 4.01
C SER A 327 12.58 28.26 3.21
N GLY A 328 13.69 27.81 3.82
CA GLY A 328 15.01 27.89 3.19
C GLY A 328 15.57 29.32 3.09
N SER A 329 16.67 29.49 2.35
CA SER A 329 17.51 30.70 2.35
C SER A 329 17.12 31.78 1.33
N VAL A 330 16.26 31.49 0.35
CA VAL A 330 15.94 32.42 -0.75
C VAL A 330 14.45 32.70 -0.78
N ILE A 331 14.05 33.93 -0.44
CA ILE A 331 12.68 34.42 -0.55
C ILE A 331 12.74 35.67 -1.44
N GLU A 332 12.53 35.51 -2.74
CA GLU A 332 12.29 36.63 -3.67
C GLU A 332 10.77 36.89 -3.77
N GLY A 333 10.35 38.15 -3.61
CA GLY A 333 8.93 38.57 -3.69
C GLY A 333 8.27 38.88 -2.34
N ASP A 334 6.93 39.00 -2.33
CA ASP A 334 6.17 39.24 -1.09
C ASP A 334 6.27 38.01 -0.17
N ARG A 335 6.90 38.20 0.98
CA ARG A 335 7.12 37.18 1.99
C ARG A 335 5.84 36.45 2.39
N LYS A 336 4.69 37.12 2.45
CA LYS A 336 3.41 36.48 2.84
C LYS A 336 2.92 35.52 1.76
N GLU A 337 2.88 35.97 0.51
CA GLU A 337 2.44 35.15 -0.62
C GLU A 337 3.37 33.94 -0.82
N VAL A 338 4.68 34.14 -0.67
CA VAL A 338 5.67 33.07 -0.76
C VAL A 338 5.49 32.05 0.36
N ILE A 339 5.28 32.47 1.62
CA ILE A 339 5.03 31.55 2.74
C ILE A 339 3.76 30.72 2.49
N LEU A 340 2.67 31.35 2.06
CA LEU A 340 1.44 30.63 1.76
C LEU A 340 1.68 29.59 0.65
N LYS A 341 2.42 29.95 -0.40
CA LYS A 341 2.78 29.03 -1.49
C LYS A 341 3.62 27.86 -0.98
N ILE A 342 4.60 28.11 -0.11
CA ILE A 342 5.42 27.06 0.51
C ILE A 342 4.55 26.12 1.35
N ASN A 343 3.70 26.65 2.23
CA ASN A 343 2.81 25.83 3.07
C ASN A 343 1.85 24.98 2.22
N LYS A 344 1.33 25.51 1.11
CA LYS A 344 0.46 24.77 0.19
C LYS A 344 1.20 23.60 -0.48
N GLU A 345 2.42 23.83 -0.95
CA GLU A 345 3.24 22.76 -1.55
C GLU A 345 3.71 21.75 -0.50
N ALA A 346 4.07 22.21 0.69
CA ALA A 346 4.39 21.36 1.83
C ALA A 346 3.19 20.47 2.20
N ALA A 347 1.97 21.01 2.28
CA ALA A 347 0.77 20.21 2.60
C ALA A 347 0.58 19.04 1.62
N LYS A 348 0.76 19.27 0.31
CA LYS A 348 0.67 18.22 -0.71
C LYS A 348 1.80 17.19 -0.55
N GLU A 349 3.03 17.66 -0.41
CA GLU A 349 4.21 16.80 -0.31
C GLU A 349 4.20 15.96 0.98
N ILE A 350 3.76 16.54 2.11
CA ILE A 350 3.61 15.84 3.38
C ILE A 350 2.64 14.67 3.23
N MET A 351 1.47 14.90 2.65
CA MET A 351 0.49 13.83 2.42
C MET A 351 1.03 12.75 1.47
N ARG A 352 1.82 13.14 0.47
CA ARG A 352 2.51 12.20 -0.42
C ARG A 352 3.58 11.39 0.32
N GLN A 353 4.42 12.01 1.14
CA GLN A 353 5.47 11.35 1.93
C GLN A 353 4.89 10.41 2.99
N ILE A 354 3.82 10.81 3.68
CA ILE A 354 3.12 9.94 4.63
C ILE A 354 2.64 8.66 3.96
N ARG A 355 2.12 8.75 2.72
CA ARG A 355 1.74 7.58 1.91
C ARG A 355 2.95 6.74 1.51
N LEU A 356 3.96 7.35 0.89
CA LEU A 356 5.15 6.64 0.38
C LEU A 356 5.95 5.96 1.49
N ARG A 357 6.10 6.61 2.64
CA ARG A 357 6.79 6.07 3.81
C ARG A 357 5.92 5.11 4.61
N ASN A 358 4.62 5.09 4.32
CA ASN A 358 3.61 4.39 5.07
C ASN A 358 3.64 4.74 6.57
N ILE A 359 3.73 6.04 6.87
CA ILE A 359 3.68 6.57 8.23
C ILE A 359 2.26 6.40 8.76
N GLY A 360 2.12 5.94 10.00
CA GLY A 360 0.84 5.75 10.67
C GLY A 360 0.93 6.08 12.16
N GLY A 361 -0.22 6.23 12.81
CA GLY A 361 -0.33 6.72 14.18
C GLY A 361 -0.62 8.21 14.22
N ILE A 362 -0.16 8.87 15.29
CA ILE A 362 -0.30 10.32 15.50
C ILE A 362 0.79 11.03 14.69
N ILE A 363 0.39 12.07 13.97
CA ILE A 363 1.27 12.91 13.16
C ILE A 363 0.97 14.36 13.50
N ILE A 364 2.01 15.13 13.80
CA ILE A 364 1.96 16.56 14.08
C ILE A 364 2.74 17.27 12.98
N ILE A 365 2.12 18.25 12.34
CA ILE A 365 2.74 19.07 11.29
C ILE A 365 2.87 20.49 11.79
N ASP A 366 4.08 21.02 11.79
CA ASP A 366 4.41 22.41 12.10
C ASP A 366 4.62 23.20 10.80
N PHE A 367 3.63 24.01 10.44
CA PHE A 367 3.71 24.87 9.25
C PHE A 367 4.37 26.21 9.60
N ILE A 368 4.94 26.87 8.59
CA ILE A 368 5.43 28.25 8.75
C ILE A 368 4.26 29.14 9.20
N GLU A 369 4.52 30.05 10.14
CA GLU A 369 3.51 30.89 10.79
C GLU A 369 2.53 31.54 9.80
N MET A 370 1.24 31.26 9.98
CA MET A 370 0.12 31.85 9.24
C MET A 370 -0.69 32.76 10.15
N LYS A 371 -0.91 34.01 9.73
CA LYS A 371 -1.63 35.01 10.52
C LYS A 371 -3.10 35.07 10.18
N ASP A 372 -3.46 34.83 8.92
CA ASP A 372 -4.85 34.90 8.48
C ASP A 372 -5.56 33.55 8.72
N LYS A 373 -6.79 33.61 9.21
CA LYS A 373 -7.68 32.44 9.33
C LYS A 373 -7.94 31.81 7.96
N LYS A 374 -8.02 32.60 6.90
CA LYS A 374 -8.23 32.11 5.53
C LYS A 374 -7.08 31.22 5.04
N GLU A 375 -5.84 31.58 5.37
CA GLU A 375 -4.65 30.77 5.06
C GLU A 375 -4.71 29.40 5.76
N LYS A 376 -5.07 29.40 7.05
CA LYS A 376 -5.23 28.19 7.85
C LYS A 376 -6.34 27.27 7.31
N GLU A 377 -7.49 27.84 6.93
CA GLU A 377 -8.61 27.10 6.34
C GLU A 377 -8.22 26.49 4.98
N GLU A 378 -7.45 27.21 4.18
CA GLU A 378 -6.96 26.74 2.88
C GLU A 378 -5.98 25.57 3.01
N ILE A 379 -5.03 25.63 3.97
CA ILE A 379 -4.13 24.50 4.24
C ILE A 379 -4.91 23.27 4.72
N TYR A 380 -5.87 23.45 5.64
CA TYR A 380 -6.73 22.36 6.10
C TYR A 380 -7.52 21.73 4.96
N ARG A 381 -8.05 22.55 4.03
CA ARG A 381 -8.75 22.08 2.83
C ARG A 381 -7.85 21.22 1.94
N ILE A 382 -6.64 21.69 1.64
CA ILE A 382 -5.67 20.94 0.82
C ILE A 382 -5.33 19.60 1.48
N LEU A 383 -5.07 19.58 2.80
CA LEU A 383 -4.80 18.34 3.52
C LEU A 383 -5.96 17.35 3.43
N LYS A 384 -7.21 17.83 3.51
CA LYS A 384 -8.41 16.99 3.33
C LYS A 384 -8.50 16.44 1.91
N GLU A 385 -8.36 17.28 0.89
CA GLU A 385 -8.40 16.87 -0.52
C GLU A 385 -7.30 15.83 -0.82
N GLU A 386 -6.07 16.06 -0.35
CA GLU A 386 -4.95 15.12 -0.54
C GLU A 386 -5.11 13.82 0.26
N SER A 387 -5.83 13.84 1.39
CA SER A 387 -6.14 12.65 2.17
C SER A 387 -7.05 11.66 1.45
N GLU A 388 -7.88 12.12 0.50
CA GLU A 388 -8.77 11.24 -0.28
C GLU A 388 -8.00 10.31 -1.23
N LYS A 389 -6.75 10.68 -1.58
CA LYS A 389 -5.85 9.84 -2.37
C LYS A 389 -5.27 8.68 -1.56
N ASP A 390 -5.39 8.73 -0.23
CA ASP A 390 -4.97 7.67 0.67
C ASP A 390 -6.13 6.71 0.97
N LYS A 391 -5.80 5.43 1.09
CA LYS A 391 -6.76 4.40 1.50
C LYS A 391 -6.85 4.22 3.01
N ALA A 392 -5.83 4.68 3.75
CA ALA A 392 -5.88 4.71 5.20
C ALA A 392 -7.02 5.58 5.68
N LYS A 393 -7.68 5.15 6.76
CA LYS A 393 -8.55 6.06 7.49
C LYS A 393 -7.66 7.16 8.06
N ILE A 394 -7.90 8.39 7.64
CA ILE A 394 -7.20 9.57 8.09
C ILE A 394 -8.20 10.50 8.77
N GLU A 395 -7.82 11.02 9.93
CA GLU A 395 -8.53 12.06 10.64
C GLU A 395 -7.59 13.25 10.78
N ILE A 396 -8.04 14.43 10.38
CA ILE A 396 -7.26 15.67 10.38
C ILE A 396 -8.07 16.70 11.12
N LEU A 397 -7.46 17.37 12.10
CA LEU A 397 -8.04 18.48 12.84
C LEU A 397 -7.68 19.82 12.18
N PRO A 398 -8.49 20.88 12.38
CA PRO A 398 -8.14 22.22 11.92
C PRO A 398 -6.81 22.72 12.47
N VAL A 399 -6.16 23.64 11.76
CA VAL A 399 -4.91 24.27 12.22
C VAL A 399 -5.14 24.94 13.57
N THR A 400 -4.29 24.60 14.54
CA THR A 400 -4.37 25.14 15.90
C THR A 400 -4.01 26.63 15.96
N LYS A 401 -4.19 27.24 17.14
CA LYS A 401 -3.72 28.60 17.39
C LYS A 401 -2.21 28.74 17.22
N LEU A 402 -1.45 27.70 17.58
CA LEU A 402 0.01 27.65 17.48
C LEU A 402 0.53 27.37 16.06
N GLY A 403 -0.35 27.16 15.07
CA GLY A 403 0.06 26.85 13.69
C GLY A 403 0.25 25.36 13.41
N LEU A 404 0.12 24.51 14.42
CA LEU A 404 0.23 23.06 14.30
C LEU A 404 -1.03 22.44 13.67
N VAL A 405 -0.86 21.37 12.91
CA VAL A 405 -1.92 20.46 12.49
C VAL A 405 -1.72 19.11 13.14
N GLU A 406 -2.78 18.61 13.77
CA GLU A 406 -2.84 17.28 14.36
C GLU A 406 -3.64 16.35 13.46
N MET A 407 -3.09 15.18 13.18
CA MET A 407 -3.79 14.15 12.42
C MET A 407 -3.47 12.74 12.92
N THR A 408 -4.39 11.81 12.65
CA THR A 408 -4.15 10.39 12.82
C THR A 408 -4.30 9.65 11.50
N ARG A 409 -3.44 8.66 11.27
CA ARG A 409 -3.52 7.78 10.10
C ARG A 409 -3.48 6.33 10.53
N GLN A 410 -4.44 5.54 10.06
CA GLN A 410 -4.47 4.10 10.28
C GLN A 410 -3.19 3.42 9.75
N TYR A 411 -2.59 2.53 10.54
CA TYR A 411 -1.48 1.68 10.07
C TYR A 411 -1.94 0.74 8.96
N ILE A 412 -1.32 0.85 7.78
CA ILE A 412 -1.53 -0.04 6.65
C ILE A 412 -0.22 -0.73 6.30
N GLY A 413 0.14 -1.77 7.06
CA GLY A 413 1.40 -2.49 6.87
C GLY A 413 2.58 -1.86 7.62
N LYS A 414 3.79 -2.09 7.13
CA LYS A 414 5.07 -1.69 7.75
C LYS A 414 5.58 -0.42 7.09
N ASP A 415 6.22 0.39 7.91
CA ASP A 415 6.98 1.57 7.49
C ASP A 415 8.11 1.16 6.53
N ILE A 416 8.27 1.90 5.42
CA ILE A 416 9.25 1.57 4.39
C ILE A 416 10.68 1.56 4.94
N LEU A 417 11.01 2.49 5.85
CA LEU A 417 12.34 2.58 6.45
C LEU A 417 12.67 1.30 7.21
N ARG A 418 11.70 0.73 7.92
CA ARG A 418 11.91 -0.54 8.65
C ARG A 418 12.16 -1.72 7.72
N ILE A 419 11.68 -1.67 6.48
CA ILE A 419 11.89 -2.73 5.48
C ILE A 419 13.27 -2.60 4.85
N ILE A 420 13.71 -1.37 4.55
CA ILE A 420 14.95 -1.12 3.81
C ILE A 420 16.18 -0.82 4.69
N SER A 421 16.01 -0.72 6.01
CA SER A 421 17.10 -0.38 6.94
C SER A 421 17.20 -1.36 8.11
N THR A 422 18.38 -1.36 8.74
CA THR A 422 18.65 -2.07 9.99
C THR A 422 19.10 -1.05 11.04
N LYS A 423 18.94 -1.36 12.33
CA LYS A 423 19.41 -0.47 13.40
C LYS A 423 20.92 -0.30 13.30
N CYS A 424 21.39 0.93 13.48
CA CYS A 424 22.82 1.23 13.53
C CYS A 424 23.47 0.46 14.70
N PRO A 425 24.51 -0.36 14.46
CA PRO A 425 25.14 -1.16 15.52
C PRO A 425 25.90 -0.31 16.54
N TYR A 426 26.24 0.94 16.20
CA TYR A 426 27.03 1.83 17.07
C TYR A 426 26.17 2.63 18.04
N CYS A 427 25.09 3.25 17.54
CA CYS A 427 24.24 4.12 18.36
C CYS A 427 22.86 3.51 18.68
N ASN A 428 22.61 2.27 18.24
CA ASN A 428 21.32 1.58 18.35
C ASN A 428 20.12 2.39 17.79
N GLY A 429 20.39 3.32 16.87
CA GLY A 429 19.40 4.23 16.29
C GLY A 429 19.34 5.63 16.90
N ASN A 430 20.15 5.95 17.91
CA ASN A 430 20.12 7.27 18.58
C ASN A 430 20.68 8.41 17.72
N GLY A 431 21.50 8.13 16.71
CA GLY A 431 22.10 9.15 15.85
C GLY A 431 23.19 10.01 16.51
N PHE A 432 23.49 9.79 17.79
CA PHE A 432 24.54 10.50 18.53
C PHE A 432 25.68 9.57 18.91
N ILE A 433 26.90 10.12 18.89
CA ILE A 433 28.10 9.51 19.47
C ILE A 433 28.53 10.42 20.62
N LEU A 434 28.69 9.87 21.81
CA LEU A 434 29.20 10.63 22.96
C LEU A 434 30.62 11.11 22.66
N LYS A 435 30.92 12.36 23.02
CA LYS A 435 32.26 12.92 22.87
C LYS A 435 33.22 12.15 23.80
N LYS A 436 34.45 11.90 23.36
CA LYS A 436 35.50 11.34 24.22
C LYS A 436 35.71 12.24 25.44
N GLY A 437 35.58 11.68 26.65
CA GLY A 437 35.76 12.40 27.93
C GLY A 437 34.48 12.56 28.76
N ILE A 438 33.33 12.18 28.21
CA ILE A 438 32.13 11.75 28.93
C ILE A 438 32.07 10.22 28.76
#